data_AF-A0A948CE45-F1
#
_entry.id   AF-A0A948CE45-F1
#
_cell.length_a   1.000
_cell.length_b   1.000
_cell.length_c   1.000
_cell.angle_alpha   90.00
_cell.angle_beta   90.00
_cell.angle_gamma   90.00
#
_symmetry.space_group_name_H-M   'P 1'
#
loop_
_entity.id
_entity.type
_entity.pdbx_description
1 polymer ?
#
loop_
_entity_poly.entity_id
_entity_poly.type
_entity_poly.pdbx_seq_one_letter_code
_entity_poly.pdbx_strand_id
1 'polypeptide(L)'
;MTSPATTKPTSPSPERPERELIPSSGPGTFDVVDGGGSSEDPSALSYTVEIERGLPFSPRSTASIVDDTLRDDRGWIAVRGTTFRRVDSGQDLRILVASPDTTDRLCAPLATRGRVSCRNGALVVLNARRWAFGVPHYRSYLTSYRRYLVNHEVGHVLGEAHVSCPGPREPAPVMLQQTYSLEGCRRNPWPEVA
;
A
#
# COMPACT_ATOMS: atom_id res chain seq x y z
N MET A 1 -40.14 35.98 -26.96
CA MET A 1 -38.74 35.63 -26.63
C MET A 1 -38.79 34.78 -25.37
N THR A 2 -38.61 33.47 -25.50
CA THR A 2 -38.62 32.56 -24.33
C THR A 2 -37.60 31.48 -24.60
N SER A 3 -36.44 31.56 -23.96
CA SER A 3 -35.38 30.56 -24.02
C SER A 3 -35.72 29.37 -23.13
N PRO A 4 -35.47 28.12 -23.53
CA PRO A 4 -35.59 26.97 -22.64
C PRO A 4 -34.33 26.83 -21.77
N ALA A 5 -34.53 26.48 -20.51
CA ALA A 5 -33.48 26.20 -19.55
C ALA A 5 -32.84 24.84 -19.83
N THR A 6 -31.53 24.82 -20.11
CA THR A 6 -30.76 23.59 -20.30
C THR A 6 -30.50 22.92 -18.95
N THR A 7 -31.13 21.78 -18.71
CA THR A 7 -30.83 20.93 -17.56
C THR A 7 -29.47 20.27 -17.76
N LYS A 8 -28.54 20.51 -16.83
CA LYS A 8 -27.20 19.89 -16.82
C LYS A 8 -27.34 18.40 -16.46
N PRO A 9 -26.76 17.45 -17.20
CA PRO A 9 -26.77 16.05 -16.81
C PRO A 9 -25.80 15.85 -15.64
N THR A 10 -26.32 15.42 -14.49
CA THR A 10 -25.51 14.95 -13.36
C THR A 10 -25.10 13.50 -13.63
N SER A 11 -23.84 13.28 -14.01
CA SER A 11 -23.26 11.93 -14.04
C SER A 11 -23.25 11.32 -12.63
N PRO A 12 -23.60 10.03 -12.46
CA PRO A 12 -23.43 9.35 -11.19
C PRO A 12 -21.93 9.19 -10.89
N SER A 13 -21.50 9.65 -9.72
CA SER A 13 -20.10 9.60 -9.30
C SER A 13 -19.74 8.19 -8.79
N PRO A 14 -18.72 7.53 -9.35
CA PRO A 14 -18.27 6.20 -8.93
C PRO A 14 -17.63 6.16 -7.53
N GLU A 15 -17.50 7.29 -6.82
CA GLU A 15 -16.96 7.34 -5.45
C GLU A 15 -17.93 6.81 -4.37
N ARG A 16 -19.24 6.81 -4.64
CA ARG A 16 -20.25 6.43 -3.63
C ARG A 16 -20.24 4.93 -3.27
N PRO A 17 -20.14 3.98 -4.22
CA PRO A 17 -20.00 2.56 -3.92
C PRO A 17 -18.70 2.22 -3.18
N GLU A 18 -17.59 2.90 -3.49
CA GLU A 18 -16.28 2.62 -2.87
C GLU A 18 -16.25 3.00 -1.38
N ARG A 19 -16.91 4.12 -1.00
CA ARG A 19 -17.02 4.55 0.40
C ARG A 19 -17.90 3.64 1.25
N GLU A 20 -18.84 2.93 0.62
CA GLU A 20 -19.79 2.05 1.31
C GLU A 20 -19.14 0.69 1.67
N LEU A 21 -18.08 0.29 0.96
CA LEU A 21 -17.35 -0.96 1.20
C LEU A 21 -16.22 -0.81 2.23
N ILE A 22 -15.52 0.32 2.27
CA ILE A 22 -14.41 0.55 3.22
C ILE A 22 -14.77 1.69 4.18
N PRO A 23 -15.03 1.40 5.47
CA PRO A 23 -15.39 2.43 6.44
C PRO A 23 -14.23 3.43 6.60
N SER A 24 -14.55 4.71 6.79
CA SER A 24 -13.54 5.73 7.08
C SER A 24 -12.81 5.46 8.40
N SER A 25 -13.51 4.87 9.36
CA SER A 25 -13.04 4.64 10.72
C SER A 25 -13.21 3.17 11.10
N GLY A 26 -12.24 2.65 11.84
CA GLY A 26 -12.24 1.31 12.40
C GLY A 26 -11.85 1.32 13.89
N PRO A 27 -11.90 0.17 14.56
CA PRO A 27 -11.67 0.08 16.00
C PRO A 27 -10.21 0.33 16.42
N GLY A 28 -9.25 0.38 15.49
CA GLY A 28 -7.81 0.47 15.79
C GLY A 28 -7.22 -0.80 16.40
N THR A 29 -7.95 -1.92 16.35
CA THR A 29 -7.51 -3.24 16.80
C THR A 29 -7.27 -4.14 15.60
N PHE A 30 -6.24 -4.98 15.68
CA PHE A 30 -5.73 -5.73 14.55
C PHE A 30 -5.70 -7.23 14.85
N ASP A 31 -6.00 -8.02 13.84
CA ASP A 31 -5.73 -9.45 13.85
C ASP A 31 -4.42 -9.72 13.09
N VAL A 32 -3.48 -10.39 13.75
CA VAL A 32 -2.28 -10.92 13.11
C VAL A 32 -2.71 -12.09 12.25
N VAL A 33 -2.34 -12.07 10.97
CA VAL A 33 -2.56 -13.20 10.09
C VAL A 33 -1.46 -14.21 10.37
N ASP A 34 -1.81 -15.48 10.60
CA ASP A 34 -0.83 -16.53 10.88
C ASP A 34 0.15 -16.73 9.70
N GLY A 35 1.43 -16.73 10.05
CA GLY A 35 2.60 -16.74 9.17
C GLY A 35 2.95 -18.10 8.60
N GLY A 36 2.57 -19.18 9.30
CA GLY A 36 3.04 -20.53 9.00
C GLY A 36 4.57 -20.54 8.92
N GLY A 37 5.24 -20.41 10.07
CA GLY A 37 6.67 -20.13 10.18
C GLY A 37 7.53 -20.93 9.19
N SER A 38 8.10 -20.24 8.22
CA SER A 38 8.89 -20.90 7.16
C SER A 38 10.01 -20.00 6.62
N SER A 39 10.83 -19.47 7.53
CA SER A 39 12.22 -19.12 7.21
C SER A 39 13.05 -19.26 8.48
N GLU A 40 14.16 -19.98 8.38
CA GLU A 40 15.10 -20.22 9.48
C GLU A 40 16.24 -19.22 9.49
N ASP A 41 16.30 -18.27 8.55
CA ASP A 41 17.34 -17.26 8.51
C ASP A 41 17.11 -16.23 9.63
N PRO A 42 17.92 -16.24 10.71
CA PRO A 42 17.75 -15.30 11.81
C PRO A 42 18.20 -13.89 11.45
N SER A 43 18.91 -13.70 10.33
CA SER A 43 19.32 -12.39 9.83
C SER A 43 18.27 -11.71 8.94
N ALA A 44 17.24 -12.46 8.52
CA ALA A 44 16.14 -11.92 7.74
C ALA A 44 15.29 -10.95 8.57
N LEU A 45 14.89 -9.83 7.95
CA LEU A 45 14.05 -8.82 8.58
C LEU A 45 12.67 -9.42 8.86
N SER A 46 12.32 -9.51 10.13
CA SER A 46 11.10 -10.20 10.55
C SER A 46 9.89 -9.27 10.50
N TYR A 47 8.73 -9.79 10.06
CA TYR A 47 7.52 -9.00 9.94
C TYR A 47 6.24 -9.76 10.29
N THR A 48 5.23 -9.04 10.77
CA THR A 48 3.84 -9.49 10.83
C THR A 48 3.02 -8.89 9.68
N VAL A 49 1.95 -9.59 9.30
CA VAL A 49 0.87 -9.02 8.49
C VAL A 49 -0.36 -8.90 9.36
N GLU A 50 -0.91 -7.70 9.45
CA GLU A 50 -1.98 -7.36 10.38
C GLU A 50 -3.12 -6.65 9.64
N ILE A 51 -4.36 -7.01 9.95
CA ILE A 51 -5.53 -6.39 9.34
C ILE A 51 -6.41 -5.82 10.45
N GLU A 52 -6.80 -4.55 10.31
CA GLU A 52 -7.72 -3.94 11.27
C GLU A 52 -9.08 -4.67 11.24
N ARG A 53 -9.59 -4.99 12.43
CA ARG A 53 -10.86 -5.68 12.60
C ARG A 53 -12.00 -4.90 11.94
N GLY A 54 -12.86 -5.62 11.23
CA GLY A 54 -14.01 -5.06 10.52
C GLY A 54 -13.73 -4.61 9.09
N LEU A 55 -12.48 -4.69 8.61
CA LEU A 55 -12.18 -4.51 7.20
C LEU A 55 -12.57 -5.75 6.38
N PRO A 56 -13.13 -5.60 5.16
CA PRO A 56 -13.65 -6.70 4.35
C PRO A 56 -12.54 -7.42 3.55
N PHE A 57 -11.36 -7.60 4.13
CA PHE A 57 -10.21 -8.21 3.45
C PHE A 57 -9.98 -9.64 3.91
N SER A 58 -9.73 -10.54 2.97
CA SER A 58 -9.28 -11.90 3.26
C SER A 58 -7.90 -11.86 3.93
N PRO A 59 -7.74 -12.40 5.16
CA PRO A 59 -6.45 -12.46 5.84
C PRO A 59 -5.39 -13.19 5.00
N ARG A 60 -5.71 -14.39 4.54
CA ARG A 60 -4.78 -15.22 3.75
C ARG A 60 -4.39 -14.56 2.43
N SER A 61 -5.34 -13.97 1.69
CA SER A 61 -5.02 -13.34 0.41
C SER A 61 -4.20 -12.06 0.58
N THR A 62 -4.45 -11.31 1.66
CA THR A 62 -3.66 -10.11 1.99
C THR A 62 -2.23 -10.50 2.33
N ALA A 63 -2.05 -11.46 3.22
CA ALA A 63 -0.74 -11.99 3.59
C ALA A 63 0.01 -12.56 2.37
N SER A 64 -0.63 -13.36 1.53
CA SER A 64 -0.01 -13.90 0.30
C SER A 64 0.53 -12.78 -0.60
N ILE A 65 -0.20 -11.68 -0.81
CA ILE A 65 0.30 -10.58 -1.63
C ILE A 65 1.53 -9.93 -1.00
N VAL A 66 1.54 -9.73 0.32
CA VAL A 66 2.70 -9.18 1.04
C VAL A 66 3.89 -10.13 0.94
N ASP A 67 3.69 -11.41 1.25
CA ASP A 67 4.71 -12.45 1.23
C ASP A 67 5.33 -12.58 -0.16
N ASP A 68 4.49 -12.66 -1.20
CA ASP A 68 4.92 -12.73 -2.59
C ASP A 68 5.67 -11.47 -3.02
N THR A 69 5.34 -10.29 -2.48
CA THR A 69 6.04 -9.05 -2.82
C THR A 69 7.44 -9.01 -2.22
N LEU A 70 7.56 -9.35 -0.95
CA LEU A 70 8.82 -9.25 -0.21
C LEU A 70 9.81 -10.35 -0.57
N ARG A 71 9.31 -11.49 -1.07
CA ARG A 71 10.12 -12.63 -1.51
C ARG A 71 10.40 -12.64 -3.01
N ASP A 72 9.86 -11.70 -3.78
CA ASP A 72 10.10 -11.63 -5.22
C ASP A 72 11.54 -11.20 -5.51
N ASP A 73 12.19 -11.87 -6.46
CA ASP A 73 13.57 -11.56 -6.85
C ASP A 73 13.71 -10.13 -7.42
N ARG A 74 12.64 -9.55 -8.00
CA ARG A 74 12.64 -8.14 -8.46
C ARG A 74 12.57 -7.13 -7.32
N GLY A 75 12.36 -7.61 -6.10
CA GLY A 75 12.15 -6.86 -4.88
C GLY A 75 13.43 -6.29 -4.27
N TRP A 76 13.36 -6.06 -2.96
CA TRP A 76 14.50 -5.59 -2.18
C TRP A 76 15.62 -6.63 -2.03
N ILE A 77 15.35 -7.89 -2.36
CA ILE A 77 16.36 -8.95 -2.46
C ILE A 77 17.40 -8.56 -3.52
N ALA A 78 17.00 -8.26 -4.75
CA ALA A 78 17.95 -7.90 -5.82
C ALA A 78 18.68 -6.58 -5.56
N VAL A 79 17.98 -5.57 -5.01
CA VAL A 79 18.54 -4.21 -4.90
C VAL A 79 19.35 -3.99 -3.62
N ARG A 80 18.97 -4.66 -2.51
CA ARG A 80 19.55 -4.46 -1.18
C ARG A 80 20.08 -5.74 -0.53
N GLY A 81 19.86 -6.92 -1.14
CA GLY A 81 20.18 -8.21 -0.51
C GLY A 81 19.32 -8.51 0.71
N THR A 82 18.23 -7.77 0.93
CA THR A 82 17.39 -7.92 2.13
C THR A 82 16.45 -9.10 1.99
N THR A 83 16.54 -10.06 2.90
CA THR A 83 15.61 -11.18 3.05
C THR A 83 14.56 -10.86 4.11
N PHE A 84 13.37 -11.44 3.96
CA PHE A 84 12.23 -11.17 4.85
C PHE A 84 11.64 -12.46 5.41
N ARG A 85 11.30 -12.43 6.69
CA ARG A 85 10.73 -13.57 7.40
C ARG A 85 9.41 -13.21 8.08
N ARG A 86 8.33 -13.85 7.66
CA ARG A 86 7.02 -13.69 8.32
C ARG A 86 6.98 -14.45 9.63
N VAL A 87 6.55 -13.79 10.70
CA VAL A 87 6.40 -14.33 12.05
C VAL A 87 5.06 -13.91 12.65
N ASP A 88 4.63 -14.59 13.71
CA ASP A 88 3.36 -14.29 14.39
C ASP A 88 3.54 -13.34 15.59
N SER A 89 4.76 -13.21 16.10
CA SER A 89 5.13 -12.29 17.18
C SER A 89 6.65 -12.05 17.23
N GLY A 90 7.09 -11.06 18.00
CA GLY A 90 8.51 -10.73 18.17
C GLY A 90 9.17 -10.14 16.92
N GLN A 91 8.36 -9.61 16.01
CA GLN A 91 8.77 -9.05 14.72
C GLN A 91 9.49 -7.70 14.82
N ASP A 92 10.35 -7.43 13.83
CA ASP A 92 10.98 -6.12 13.63
C ASP A 92 10.01 -5.10 13.01
N LEU A 93 9.13 -5.57 12.10
CA LEU A 93 8.20 -4.73 11.35
C LEU A 93 6.76 -5.22 11.47
N ARG A 94 5.82 -4.28 11.50
CA ARG A 94 4.39 -4.57 11.41
C ARG A 94 3.84 -4.01 10.12
N ILE A 95 3.32 -4.86 9.24
CA ILE A 95 2.66 -4.45 8.00
C ILE A 95 1.15 -4.49 8.24
N LEU A 96 0.54 -3.31 8.38
CA LEU A 96 -0.85 -3.16 8.79
C LEU A 96 -1.72 -2.68 7.63
N VAL A 97 -2.88 -3.29 7.43
CA VAL A 97 -3.96 -2.71 6.61
C VAL A 97 -4.96 -2.02 7.54
N ALA A 98 -5.09 -0.69 7.42
CA ALA A 98 -5.86 0.13 8.35
C ALA A 98 -6.86 1.04 7.64
N SER A 99 -8.01 1.28 8.27
CA SER A 99 -8.99 2.30 7.87
C SER A 99 -8.34 3.69 7.77
N PRO A 100 -8.90 4.61 6.97
CA PRO A 100 -8.38 5.97 6.80
C PRO A 100 -8.07 6.71 8.11
N ASP A 101 -8.98 6.71 9.09
CA ASP A 101 -8.78 7.43 10.35
C ASP A 101 -7.73 6.75 11.24
N THR A 102 -7.70 5.41 11.27
CA THR A 102 -6.64 4.67 11.96
C THR A 102 -5.28 4.90 11.29
N THR A 103 -5.25 5.02 9.96
CA THR A 103 -4.03 5.37 9.22
C THR A 103 -3.50 6.73 9.68
N ASP A 104 -4.34 7.76 9.72
CA ASP A 104 -3.94 9.10 10.19
C ASP A 104 -3.36 9.08 11.61
N ARG A 105 -3.98 8.32 12.52
CA ARG A 105 -3.50 8.18 13.89
C ARG A 105 -2.15 7.46 13.97
N LEU A 106 -1.99 6.35 13.25
CA LEU A 106 -0.75 5.56 13.27
C LEU A 106 0.40 6.25 12.55
N CYS A 107 0.10 7.07 11.54
CA CYS A 107 1.09 7.80 10.76
C CYS A 107 1.52 9.13 11.39
N ALA A 108 0.81 9.63 12.41
CA ALA A 108 1.15 10.89 13.06
C ALA A 108 2.63 10.92 13.53
N PRO A 109 3.36 12.03 13.29
CA PRO A 109 2.88 13.35 12.85
C PRO A 109 2.74 13.53 11.32
N LEU A 110 2.93 12.49 10.50
CA LEU A 110 2.74 12.59 9.06
C LEU A 110 1.26 12.83 8.72
N ALA A 111 1.01 13.78 7.83
CA ALA A 111 -0.35 14.18 7.46
C ALA A 111 -0.87 13.36 6.26
N THR A 112 -1.30 12.12 6.51
CA THR A 112 -1.86 11.22 5.48
C THR A 112 -3.27 11.63 5.01
N ARG A 113 -4.03 12.36 5.83
CA ARG A 113 -5.39 12.88 5.56
C ARG A 113 -6.37 11.81 5.07
N GLY A 114 -6.21 10.59 5.56
CA GLY A 114 -6.96 9.39 5.22
C GLY A 114 -6.76 8.92 3.78
N ARG A 115 -5.75 9.43 3.08
CA ARG A 115 -5.62 9.28 1.61
C ARG A 115 -4.43 8.46 1.15
N VAL A 116 -3.39 8.29 1.96
CA VAL A 116 -2.16 7.60 1.57
C VAL A 116 -1.66 6.69 2.68
N SER A 117 -0.83 5.74 2.30
CA SER A 117 -0.08 4.88 3.22
C SER A 117 1.11 5.65 3.82
N CYS A 118 1.75 5.06 4.84
CA CYS A 118 2.99 5.60 5.39
C CYS A 118 3.85 4.52 6.04
N ARG A 119 5.10 4.88 6.32
CA ARG A 119 5.96 4.24 7.30
C ARG A 119 6.13 5.15 8.53
N ASN A 120 5.88 4.64 9.73
CA ASN A 120 6.15 5.32 10.99
C ASN A 120 6.88 4.40 11.98
N GLY A 121 8.17 4.63 12.20
CA GLY A 121 9.02 3.70 12.96
C GLY A 121 8.99 2.30 12.35
N ALA A 122 8.60 1.31 13.15
CA ALA A 122 8.45 -0.09 12.74
C ALA A 122 7.10 -0.39 12.04
N LEU A 123 6.21 0.60 11.92
CA LEU A 123 4.89 0.42 11.32
C LEU A 123 4.94 0.74 9.83
N VAL A 124 4.54 -0.22 8.99
CA VAL A 124 4.19 -0.02 7.58
C VAL A 124 2.67 -0.02 7.49
N VAL A 125 2.07 1.16 7.39
CA VAL A 125 0.62 1.36 7.46
C VAL A 125 0.06 1.54 6.05
N LEU A 126 -0.61 0.50 5.56
CA LEU A 126 -1.27 0.45 4.27
C LEU A 126 -2.72 0.94 4.40
N ASN A 127 -3.03 2.07 3.75
CA ASN A 127 -4.37 2.62 3.80
C ASN A 127 -5.39 1.70 3.11
N ALA A 128 -6.44 1.28 3.82
CA ALA A 128 -7.43 0.31 3.36
C ALA A 128 -8.14 0.72 2.07
N ARG A 129 -8.42 2.01 1.85
CA ARG A 129 -9.02 2.47 0.59
C ARG A 129 -8.06 2.31 -0.58
N ARG A 130 -6.78 2.59 -0.36
CA ARG A 130 -5.74 2.38 -1.37
C ARG A 130 -5.53 0.89 -1.63
N TRP A 131 -5.55 0.07 -0.59
CA TRP A 131 -5.53 -1.38 -0.75
C TRP A 131 -6.72 -1.92 -1.54
N ALA A 132 -7.92 -1.39 -1.33
CA ALA A 132 -9.14 -1.84 -1.98
C ALA A 132 -9.26 -1.38 -3.44
N PHE A 133 -8.96 -0.11 -3.72
CA PHE A 133 -9.34 0.54 -4.99
C PHE A 133 -8.15 1.08 -5.80
N GLY A 134 -7.00 1.18 -5.16
CA GLY A 134 -5.82 1.79 -5.76
C GLY A 134 -5.98 3.27 -6.09
N VAL A 135 -5.48 3.65 -7.26
CA VAL A 135 -5.52 5.00 -7.83
C VAL A 135 -5.87 4.91 -9.32
N PRO A 136 -6.44 5.97 -9.95
CA PRO A 136 -6.97 5.90 -11.31
C PRO A 136 -6.00 5.33 -12.35
N HIS A 137 -4.73 5.74 -12.30
CA HIS A 137 -3.71 5.24 -13.24
C HIS A 137 -3.29 3.78 -13.00
N TYR A 138 -3.70 3.15 -11.88
CA TYR A 138 -3.52 1.73 -11.56
C TYR A 138 -4.80 0.90 -11.61
N ARG A 139 -5.94 1.46 -12.03
CA ARG A 139 -7.28 0.84 -11.86
C ARG A 139 -7.41 -0.59 -12.39
N SER A 140 -6.75 -0.93 -13.50
CA SER A 140 -6.74 -2.29 -14.08
C SER A 140 -5.62 -3.19 -13.57
N TYR A 141 -4.81 -2.70 -12.61
CA TYR A 141 -3.59 -3.33 -12.12
C TYR A 141 -3.53 -3.30 -10.58
N LEU A 142 -4.64 -3.61 -9.92
CA LEU A 142 -4.75 -3.48 -8.46
C LEU A 142 -3.70 -4.31 -7.70
N THR A 143 -3.43 -5.54 -8.12
CA THR A 143 -2.36 -6.35 -7.51
C THR A 143 -0.99 -5.68 -7.66
N SER A 144 -0.71 -5.07 -8.81
CA SER A 144 0.53 -4.29 -9.02
C SER A 144 0.58 -3.09 -8.07
N TYR A 145 -0.53 -2.38 -7.89
CA TYR A 145 -0.58 -1.26 -6.94
C TYR A 145 -0.35 -1.70 -5.49
N ARG A 146 -0.91 -2.84 -5.07
CA ARG A 146 -0.68 -3.41 -3.73
C ARG A 146 0.79 -3.74 -3.50
N ARG A 147 1.46 -4.34 -4.50
CA ARG A 147 2.91 -4.59 -4.47
C ARG A 147 3.70 -3.28 -4.36
N TYR A 148 3.33 -2.27 -5.15
CA TYR A 148 3.90 -0.92 -5.07
C TYR A 148 3.79 -0.35 -3.65
N LEU A 149 2.60 -0.39 -3.02
CA LEU A 149 2.44 0.11 -1.66
C LEU A 149 3.37 -0.60 -0.67
N VAL A 150 3.40 -1.94 -0.72
CA VAL A 150 4.28 -2.73 0.16
C VAL A 150 5.74 -2.35 -0.05
N ASN A 151 6.22 -2.37 -1.30
CA ASN A 151 7.61 -2.05 -1.59
C ASN A 151 7.99 -0.62 -1.26
N HIS A 152 7.11 0.36 -1.52
CA HIS A 152 7.36 1.77 -1.24
C HIS A 152 7.55 2.02 0.27
N GLU A 153 6.60 1.55 1.09
CA GLU A 153 6.68 1.77 2.54
C GLU A 153 7.80 0.95 3.19
N VAL A 154 8.08 -0.26 2.68
CA VAL A 154 9.26 -1.03 3.11
C VAL A 154 10.56 -0.38 2.64
N GLY A 155 10.59 0.30 1.49
CA GLY A 155 11.72 1.11 1.08
C GLY A 155 12.08 2.16 2.12
N HIS A 156 11.08 2.84 2.70
CA HIS A 156 11.30 3.76 3.82
C HIS A 156 11.84 3.06 5.08
N VAL A 157 11.45 1.82 5.35
CA VAL A 157 12.05 1.02 6.43
C VAL A 157 13.54 0.81 6.16
N LEU A 158 13.90 0.50 4.91
CA LEU A 158 15.28 0.25 4.46
C LEU A 158 16.11 1.53 4.26
N GLY A 159 15.56 2.70 4.60
CA GLY A 159 16.26 3.99 4.54
C GLY A 159 16.18 4.70 3.20
N GLU A 160 15.31 4.25 2.29
CA GLU A 160 15.12 4.90 1.00
C GLU A 160 14.27 6.17 1.11
N ALA A 161 14.75 7.24 0.49
CA ALA A 161 14.02 8.49 0.34
C ALA A 161 13.16 8.48 -0.93
N HIS A 162 12.18 9.37 -0.99
CA HIS A 162 11.46 9.61 -2.25
C HIS A 162 12.41 10.07 -3.35
N VAL A 163 12.08 9.70 -4.58
CA VAL A 163 12.78 10.15 -5.79
C VAL A 163 11.78 10.58 -6.85
N SER A 164 12.23 11.34 -7.84
CA SER A 164 11.40 11.78 -8.97
C SER A 164 11.43 10.81 -10.14
N CYS A 165 10.48 10.96 -11.05
CA CYS A 165 10.51 10.24 -12.33
C CYS A 165 11.76 10.64 -13.15
N PRO A 166 12.59 9.68 -13.60
CA PRO A 166 13.81 9.98 -14.37
C PRO A 166 13.52 10.48 -15.80
N GLY A 167 12.36 10.17 -16.36
CA GLY A 167 11.99 10.63 -17.69
C GLY A 167 10.64 10.11 -18.18
N PRO A 168 10.03 10.76 -19.19
CA PRO A 168 8.77 10.31 -19.76
C PRO A 168 8.86 8.88 -20.28
N ARG A 169 7.86 8.06 -19.92
CA ARG A 169 7.72 6.64 -20.27
C ARG A 169 8.79 5.71 -19.69
N GLU A 170 9.76 6.21 -18.94
CA GLU A 170 10.66 5.37 -18.17
C GLU A 170 9.90 4.62 -17.06
N PRO A 171 10.36 3.46 -16.59
CA PRO A 171 9.77 2.83 -15.42
C PRO A 171 9.91 3.76 -14.20
N ALA A 172 8.81 3.98 -13.48
CA ALA A 172 8.84 4.76 -12.26
C ALA A 172 9.74 4.06 -11.23
N PRO A 173 10.67 4.76 -10.56
CA PRO A 173 11.29 4.21 -9.37
C PRO A 173 10.21 3.84 -8.36
N VAL A 174 10.37 2.72 -7.62
CA VAL A 174 9.37 2.34 -6.61
C VAL A 174 9.22 3.40 -5.52
N MET A 175 10.28 4.17 -5.27
CA MET A 175 10.31 5.28 -4.33
C MET A 175 9.76 6.61 -4.89
N LEU A 176 9.31 6.64 -6.16
CA LEU A 176 8.42 7.70 -6.62
C LEU A 176 7.09 7.60 -5.87
N GLN A 177 6.50 8.73 -5.50
CA GLN A 177 5.19 8.77 -4.86
C GLN A 177 4.05 8.51 -5.87
N GLN A 178 4.05 7.31 -6.46
CA GLN A 178 3.12 6.89 -7.52
C GLN A 178 1.65 6.95 -7.09
N THR A 179 1.33 6.95 -5.79
CA THR A 179 -0.04 7.22 -5.32
C THR A 179 -0.53 8.62 -5.71
N TYR A 180 0.36 9.63 -5.72
CA TYR A 180 0.03 10.98 -6.12
C TYR A 180 0.09 11.17 -7.64
N SER A 181 1.19 10.76 -8.26
CA SER A 181 1.43 10.97 -9.69
C SER A 181 2.53 10.03 -10.20
N LEU A 182 2.47 9.70 -11.49
CA LEU A 182 3.57 9.02 -12.18
C LEU A 182 4.57 10.00 -12.80
N GLU A 183 4.28 11.31 -12.82
CA GLU A 183 5.19 12.33 -13.37
C GLU A 183 5.64 12.05 -14.83
N GLY A 184 4.83 11.32 -15.60
CA GLY A 184 5.14 10.92 -16.97
C GLY A 184 5.80 9.54 -17.10
N CYS A 185 6.25 8.93 -16.00
CA CYS A 185 6.76 7.56 -15.99
C CYS A 185 5.66 6.51 -16.19
N ARG A 186 6.08 5.29 -16.50
CA ARG A 186 5.24 4.08 -16.46
C ARG A 186 5.17 3.54 -15.05
N ARG A 187 4.01 3.00 -14.68
CA ARG A 187 3.80 2.25 -13.43
C ARG A 187 4.85 1.15 -13.28
N ASN A 188 5.46 1.09 -12.09
CA ASN A 188 6.36 0.01 -11.73
C ASN A 188 6.26 -0.25 -10.22
N PRO A 189 5.90 -1.47 -9.80
CA PRO A 189 5.77 -1.79 -8.38
C PRO A 189 7.06 -2.32 -7.75
N TRP A 190 8.16 -2.42 -8.50
CA TRP A 190 9.38 -3.11 -8.09
C TRP A 190 10.56 -2.14 -7.86
N PRO A 191 11.39 -2.36 -6.83
CA PRO A 191 12.65 -1.65 -6.63
C PRO A 191 13.62 -1.81 -7.79
N GLU A 192 13.72 -3.01 -8.36
CA GLU A 192 14.48 -3.23 -9.58
C GLU A 192 13.84 -2.44 -10.73
N VAL A 193 14.67 -1.61 -11.38
CA VAL A 193 14.27 -0.83 -12.54
C VAL A 193 14.94 -1.48 -13.75
N ALA A 194 14.21 -2.37 -14.43
CA ALA A 194 14.63 -3.04 -15.66
C ALA A 194 14.20 -2.26 -16.91
#